data_AF-A0A1B6CCC5-F1
#
_entry.id   AF-A0A1B6CCC5-F1
#
_cell.length_a   1.000
_cell.length_b   1.000
_cell.length_c   1.000
_cell.angle_alpha   90.00
_cell.angle_beta   90.00
_cell.angle_gamma   90.00
#
_symmetry.space_group_name_H-M   'P 1'
#
loop_
_entity.id
_entity.type
_entity.pdbx_description
1 polymer ?
#
loop_
_entity_poly.entity_id
_entity_poly.type
_entity_poly.pdbx_seq_one_letter_code
_entity_poly.pdbx_strand_id
1 'polypeptide(L)'
;PVSEVISKETAPIFQSRTALQINTQFLEAHSNNLQYIFQGARMMYLINPQRKDEAFKLATSLDSSLEGVTIEICTKVLNALQNGEFGDIGDAANDYMTRCHARFPLAQAFGSSSSTTPLISPSLGPWSHVLESQENCVSN
;
A
#
# COMPACT_ATOMS: atom_id res chain seq x y z
N PRO A 1 -33.20 -12.61 24.11
CA PRO A 1 -31.72 -12.56 24.21
C PRO A 1 -31.10 -12.17 22.85
N VAL A 2 -30.28 -11.11 22.79
CA VAL A 2 -29.71 -10.59 21.52
C VAL A 2 -28.88 -11.65 20.79
N SER A 3 -28.18 -12.51 21.51
CA SER A 3 -27.37 -13.61 20.96
C SER A 3 -28.20 -14.62 20.16
N GLU A 4 -29.43 -14.90 20.57
CA GLU A 4 -30.32 -15.86 19.90
C GLU A 4 -30.79 -15.34 18.54
N VAL A 5 -31.09 -14.04 18.47
CA VAL A 5 -31.43 -13.35 17.22
C VAL A 5 -30.23 -13.37 16.27
N ILE A 6 -29.04 -13.01 16.75
CA ILE A 6 -27.82 -13.03 15.93
C ILE A 6 -27.56 -14.43 15.38
N SER A 7 -27.63 -15.47 16.22
CA SER A 7 -27.44 -16.85 15.78
C SER A 7 -28.45 -17.26 14.71
N LYS A 8 -29.73 -16.90 14.89
CA LYS A 8 -30.77 -17.21 13.91
C LYS A 8 -30.56 -16.50 12.56
N GLU A 9 -30.27 -15.20 12.59
CA GLU A 9 -30.12 -14.39 11.38
C GLU A 9 -28.79 -14.66 10.64
N THR A 10 -27.75 -15.11 11.36
CA THR A 10 -26.45 -15.44 10.74
C THR A 10 -26.33 -16.90 10.30
N ALA A 11 -27.22 -17.79 10.75
CA ALA A 11 -27.21 -19.20 10.38
C ALA A 11 -27.20 -19.47 8.85
N PRO A 12 -27.96 -18.74 8.00
CA PRO A 12 -27.92 -18.95 6.56
C PRO A 12 -26.56 -18.62 5.92
N ILE A 13 -25.84 -17.67 6.52
CA ILE A 13 -24.56 -17.16 6.01
C ILE A 13 -23.42 -18.08 6.49
N PHE A 14 -23.36 -18.34 7.80
CA PHE A 14 -22.26 -19.09 8.39
C PHE A 14 -22.44 -20.60 8.29
N GLN A 15 -23.68 -21.10 8.17
CA GLN A 15 -23.98 -22.53 8.01
C GLN A 15 -23.27 -23.39 9.08
N SER A 16 -23.31 -22.93 10.33
CA SER A 16 -22.65 -23.55 11.49
C SER A 16 -21.11 -23.62 11.43
N ARG A 17 -20.47 -22.97 10.46
CA ARG A 17 -19.01 -22.88 10.38
C ARG A 17 -18.48 -21.82 11.33
N THR A 18 -17.32 -22.10 11.91
CA THR A 18 -16.56 -21.12 12.71
C THR A 18 -15.91 -20.07 11.80
N ALA A 19 -15.57 -18.90 12.36
CA ALA A 19 -14.84 -17.87 11.62
C ALA A 19 -13.52 -18.41 11.04
N LEU A 20 -12.84 -19.31 11.76
CA LEU A 20 -11.63 -19.99 11.28
C LEU A 20 -11.92 -20.83 10.03
N GLN A 21 -12.96 -21.67 10.05
CA GLN A 21 -13.34 -22.50 8.91
C GLN A 21 -13.73 -21.66 7.69
N ILE A 22 -14.49 -20.58 7.90
CA ILE A 22 -14.88 -19.65 6.83
C ILE A 22 -13.63 -19.01 6.21
N ASN A 23 -12.70 -18.52 7.03
CA ASN A 23 -11.50 -17.87 6.55
C ASN A 23 -10.55 -18.84 5.83
N THR A 24 -10.40 -20.07 6.34
CA THR A 24 -9.61 -21.12 5.68
C THR A 24 -10.19 -21.43 4.30
N GLN A 25 -11.50 -21.66 4.21
CA GLN A 25 -12.16 -21.94 2.93
C GLN A 25 -12.02 -20.76 1.94
N PHE A 26 -12.11 -19.53 2.43
CA PHE A 26 -11.93 -18.33 1.62
C PHE A 26 -10.50 -18.24 1.05
N LEU A 27 -9.48 -18.50 1.87
CA LEU A 27 -8.08 -18.51 1.43
C LEU A 27 -7.80 -19.63 0.41
N GLU A 28 -8.38 -20.82 0.61
CA GLU A 28 -8.26 -21.93 -0.33
C GLU A 28 -8.87 -21.58 -1.70
N ALA A 29 -10.07 -21.00 -1.71
CA ALA A 29 -10.81 -20.63 -2.92
C ALA A 29 -10.17 -19.46 -3.70
N HIS A 30 -9.36 -18.63 -3.05
CA HIS A 30 -8.82 -17.40 -3.61
C HIS A 30 -7.29 -17.26 -3.45
N SER A 31 -6.60 -18.39 -3.44
CA SER A 31 -5.15 -18.51 -3.20
C SER A 31 -4.26 -17.95 -4.31
N ASN A 32 -4.83 -17.50 -5.43
CA ASN A 32 -4.09 -16.97 -6.58
C ASN A 32 -4.17 -15.45 -6.73
N ASN A 33 -4.87 -14.72 -5.84
CA ASN A 33 -5.06 -13.27 -6.00
C ASN A 33 -4.74 -12.50 -4.72
N LEU A 34 -3.76 -11.58 -4.80
CA LEU A 34 -3.22 -10.88 -3.64
C LEU A 34 -4.29 -10.12 -2.84
N GLN A 35 -5.29 -9.52 -3.50
CA GLN A 35 -6.33 -8.77 -2.80
C GLN A 35 -7.11 -9.68 -1.84
N TYR A 36 -7.47 -10.88 -2.28
CA TYR A 36 -8.23 -11.83 -1.47
C TYR A 36 -7.35 -12.45 -0.39
N ILE A 37 -6.13 -12.87 -0.76
CA ILE A 37 -5.15 -13.40 0.20
C ILE A 37 -4.92 -12.40 1.33
N PHE A 38 -4.77 -11.10 1.01
CA PHE A 38 -4.58 -10.05 2.00
C PHE A 38 -5.75 -9.96 3.00
N GLN A 39 -7.00 -10.00 2.55
CA GLN A 39 -8.16 -9.98 3.47
C GLN A 39 -8.22 -11.24 4.33
N GLY A 40 -7.95 -12.41 3.74
CA GLY A 40 -7.92 -13.66 4.49
C GLY A 40 -6.78 -13.72 5.51
N ALA A 41 -5.63 -13.12 5.19
CA ALA A 41 -4.50 -12.98 6.10
C ALA A 41 -4.83 -12.04 7.27
N ARG A 42 -5.44 -10.88 7.02
CA ARG A 42 -5.90 -9.98 8.10
C ARG A 42 -6.85 -10.69 9.04
N MET A 43 -7.83 -11.40 8.49
CA MET A 43 -8.79 -12.17 9.27
C MET A 43 -8.12 -13.33 10.03
N MET A 44 -7.10 -13.97 9.44
CA MET A 44 -6.32 -15.02 10.10
C MET A 44 -5.67 -14.50 11.38
N TYR A 45 -5.01 -13.33 11.32
CA TYR A 45 -4.40 -12.71 12.49
C TYR A 45 -5.46 -12.26 13.52
N LEU A 46 -6.57 -11.70 13.06
CA LEU A 46 -7.66 -11.26 13.93
C LEU A 46 -8.29 -12.42 14.72
N ILE A 47 -8.48 -13.58 14.07
CA ILE A 47 -9.04 -14.78 14.71
C ILE A 47 -8.02 -15.43 15.65
N ASN A 48 -6.76 -15.51 15.22
CA ASN A 48 -5.70 -16.15 15.99
C ASN A 48 -4.38 -15.36 15.88
N PRO A 49 -4.08 -14.49 16.86
CA PRO A 49 -2.85 -13.71 16.86
C PRO A 49 -1.56 -14.54 16.88
N GLN A 50 -1.61 -15.82 17.29
CA GLN A 50 -0.43 -16.71 17.26
C GLN A 50 -0.01 -17.07 15.82
N ARG A 51 -0.89 -16.86 14.83
CA ARG A 51 -0.58 -17.07 13.40
C ARG A 51 -0.06 -15.80 12.72
N LYS A 52 0.43 -14.81 13.49
CA LYS A 52 0.95 -13.54 12.98
C LYS A 52 1.91 -13.71 11.81
N ASP A 53 2.93 -14.55 11.97
CA ASP A 53 4.00 -14.69 10.97
C ASP A 53 3.48 -15.32 9.68
N GLU A 54 2.54 -16.26 9.78
CA GLU A 54 1.88 -16.87 8.63
C GLU A 54 0.98 -15.86 7.90
N ALA A 55 0.16 -15.13 8.64
CA ALA A 55 -0.70 -14.08 8.11
C ALA A 55 0.14 -12.98 7.41
N PHE A 56 1.21 -12.52 8.06
CA PHE A 56 2.13 -11.54 7.49
C PHE A 56 2.77 -12.05 6.18
N LYS A 57 3.26 -13.29 6.17
CA LYS A 57 3.86 -13.90 4.97
C LYS A 57 2.87 -13.96 3.80
N LEU A 58 1.62 -14.33 4.06
CA LEU A 58 0.56 -14.36 3.06
C LEU A 58 0.24 -12.95 2.53
N ALA A 59 0.03 -11.99 3.44
CA ALA A 59 -0.33 -10.61 3.11
C ALA A 59 0.74 -9.89 2.28
N THR A 60 2.02 -10.23 2.47
CA THR A 60 3.16 -9.53 1.85
C THR A 60 3.80 -10.27 0.68
N SER A 61 3.14 -11.32 0.18
CA SER A 61 3.60 -12.05 -1.00
C SER A 61 3.54 -11.17 -2.25
N LEU A 62 4.58 -11.22 -3.07
CA LEU A 62 4.68 -10.54 -4.37
C LEU A 62 5.09 -11.52 -5.48
N ASP A 63 4.72 -12.80 -5.32
CA ASP A 63 4.99 -13.84 -6.29
C ASP A 63 4.45 -13.46 -7.68
N SER A 64 5.19 -13.80 -8.74
CA SER A 64 4.81 -13.52 -10.13
C SER A 64 3.57 -14.29 -10.59
N SER A 65 3.25 -15.41 -9.96
CA SER A 65 2.06 -16.22 -10.24
C SER A 65 0.77 -15.64 -9.66
N LEU A 66 0.87 -14.67 -8.75
CA LEU A 66 -0.30 -14.03 -8.14
C LEU A 66 -0.92 -13.00 -9.09
N GLU A 67 -2.23 -13.11 -9.23
CA GLU A 67 -3.10 -12.08 -9.79
C GLU A 67 -3.30 -10.94 -8.78
N GLY A 68 -3.75 -9.78 -9.28
CA GLY A 68 -4.11 -8.65 -8.43
C GLY A 68 -2.93 -7.96 -7.73
N VAL A 69 -1.69 -8.34 -8.05
CA VAL A 69 -0.47 -7.62 -7.61
C VAL A 69 -0.35 -6.31 -8.40
N THR A 70 -1.11 -5.31 -7.97
CA THR A 70 -1.16 -3.97 -8.55
C THR A 70 -0.61 -2.95 -7.56
N ILE A 71 -0.24 -1.75 -8.05
CA ILE A 71 0.23 -0.65 -7.20
C ILE A 71 -0.81 -0.37 -6.10
N GLU A 72 -2.09 -0.31 -6.44
CA GLU A 72 -3.17 -0.03 -5.47
C GLU A 72 -3.21 -1.05 -4.32
N ILE A 73 -3.16 -2.36 -4.64
CA ILE A 73 -3.20 -3.40 -3.62
C ILE A 73 -1.92 -3.39 -2.78
N CYS A 74 -0.76 -3.25 -3.40
CA CYS A 74 0.51 -3.13 -2.68
C CYS A 74 0.54 -1.90 -1.75
N THR A 75 -0.02 -0.77 -2.16
CA THR A 75 -0.17 0.41 -1.30
C THR A 75 -1.11 0.14 -0.13
N LYS A 76 -2.24 -0.54 -0.35
CA LYS A 76 -3.15 -0.94 0.74
C LYS A 76 -2.46 -1.87 1.75
N VAL A 77 -1.68 -2.84 1.28
CA VAL A 77 -0.90 -3.74 2.14
C VAL A 77 0.11 -2.91 2.95
N LEU A 78 0.90 -2.06 2.29
CA LEU A 78 1.91 -1.22 2.96
C LEU A 78 1.29 -0.33 4.04
N ASN A 79 0.17 0.33 3.74
CA ASN A 79 -0.54 1.17 4.71
C ASN A 79 -1.01 0.36 5.92
N ALA A 80 -1.54 -0.85 5.72
CA ALA A 80 -1.97 -1.72 6.82
C ALA A 80 -0.79 -2.16 7.70
N LEU A 81 0.37 -2.44 7.10
CA LEU A 81 1.60 -2.73 7.84
C LEU A 81 2.03 -1.53 8.69
N GLN A 82 2.05 -0.33 8.10
CA GLN A 82 2.42 0.91 8.80
C GLN A 82 1.43 1.29 9.91
N ASN A 83 0.15 0.96 9.74
CA ASN A 83 -0.89 1.18 10.73
C ASN A 83 -0.89 0.12 11.85
N GLY A 84 0.01 -0.87 11.81
CA GLY A 84 0.13 -1.90 12.84
C GLY A 84 -0.99 -2.94 12.82
N GLU A 85 -1.65 -3.17 11.68
CA GLU A 85 -2.77 -4.12 11.59
C GLU A 85 -2.38 -5.59 11.83
N PHE A 86 -1.09 -5.90 11.75
CA PHE A 86 -0.51 -7.21 12.07
C PHE A 86 0.29 -7.18 13.38
N GLY A 87 0.11 -6.14 14.21
CA GLY A 87 0.90 -5.90 15.41
C GLY A 87 2.31 -5.41 15.09
N ASP A 88 3.24 -5.64 16.03
CA ASP A 88 4.65 -5.28 15.82
C ASP A 88 5.31 -6.21 14.79
N ILE A 89 5.80 -5.59 13.73
CA ILE A 89 6.45 -6.21 12.57
C ILE A 89 7.86 -5.65 12.32
N GLY A 90 8.38 -4.81 13.22
CA GLY A 90 9.70 -4.16 13.06
C GLY A 90 9.87 -3.48 11.70
N ASP A 91 11.00 -3.72 11.04
CA ASP A 91 11.34 -3.12 9.74
C ASP A 91 10.65 -3.76 8.54
N ALA A 92 9.74 -4.72 8.74
CA ALA A 92 9.16 -5.50 7.65
C ALA A 92 8.28 -4.66 6.71
N ALA A 93 7.71 -3.55 7.17
CA ALA A 93 7.03 -2.58 6.31
C ALA A 93 7.99 -1.93 5.31
N ASN A 94 9.22 -1.61 5.74
CA ASN A 94 10.25 -1.03 4.87
C ASN A 94 10.81 -2.05 3.87
N ASP A 95 10.99 -3.30 4.30
CA ASP A 95 11.31 -4.41 3.38
C ASP A 95 10.23 -4.57 2.30
N TYR A 96 8.95 -4.60 2.71
CA TYR A 96 7.84 -4.72 1.76
C TYR A 96 7.79 -3.53 0.79
N MET A 97 8.00 -2.30 1.28
CA MET A 97 8.10 -1.10 0.44
C MET A 97 9.23 -1.23 -0.60
N THR A 98 10.41 -1.68 -0.17
CA THR A 98 11.58 -1.89 -1.05
C THR A 98 11.28 -2.90 -2.15
N ARG A 99 10.65 -4.02 -1.80
CA ARG A 99 10.23 -5.04 -2.80
C ARG A 99 9.15 -4.51 -3.74
N CYS A 100 8.21 -3.71 -3.25
CA CYS A 100 7.21 -3.06 -4.10
C CYS A 100 7.85 -2.05 -5.06
N HIS A 101 8.84 -1.27 -4.61
CA HIS A 101 9.59 -0.35 -5.46
C HIS A 101 10.38 -1.08 -6.55
N ALA A 102 11.00 -2.21 -6.22
CA ALA A 102 11.68 -3.05 -7.22
C ALA A 102 10.72 -3.56 -8.30
N ARG A 103 9.48 -3.91 -7.93
CA ARG A 103 8.43 -4.35 -8.87
C ARG A 103 7.80 -3.18 -9.65
N PHE A 104 7.68 -2.01 -9.04
CA PHE A 104 7.07 -0.82 -9.62
C PHE A 104 7.98 0.41 -9.49
N PRO A 105 9.08 0.50 -10.27
CA PRO A 105 10.10 1.53 -10.10
C PRO A 105 9.61 2.97 -10.29
N LEU A 106 8.50 3.14 -11.02
CA LEU A 106 7.89 4.45 -11.30
C LEU A 106 6.80 4.83 -10.30
N ALA A 107 6.42 3.93 -9.39
CA ALA A 107 5.35 4.18 -8.43
C ALA A 107 5.88 5.02 -7.26
N GLN A 108 5.47 6.29 -7.20
CA GLN A 108 5.86 7.21 -6.13
C GLN A 108 5.44 6.72 -4.73
N ALA A 109 4.40 5.89 -4.64
CA ALA A 109 3.93 5.29 -3.38
C ALA A 109 4.98 4.40 -2.68
N PHE A 110 6.01 3.94 -3.41
CA PHE A 110 7.08 3.09 -2.88
C PHE A 110 8.46 3.75 -2.98
N GLY A 111 8.54 4.98 -3.48
CA GLY A 111 9.79 5.70 -3.62
C GLY A 111 10.32 6.13 -2.25
N SER A 112 11.63 5.96 -2.03
CA SER A 112 12.33 6.68 -0.97
C SER A 112 12.13 8.17 -1.23
N SER A 113 11.63 8.91 -0.26
CA SER A 113 11.48 10.37 -0.35
C SER A 113 12.86 11.05 -0.48
N SER A 114 13.44 11.06 -1.68
CA SER A 114 14.72 11.74 -1.97
C SER A 114 14.80 12.36 -3.36
N SER A 115 13.67 12.64 -4.02
CA SER A 115 13.66 13.56 -5.16
C SER A 115 12.55 14.60 -5.05
N THR A 116 12.70 15.50 -4.09
CA THR A 116 12.26 16.88 -4.30
C THR A 116 13.13 17.44 -5.42
N THR A 117 12.72 17.25 -6.67
CA THR A 117 13.18 18.12 -7.75
C THR A 117 12.57 19.49 -7.46
N PRO A 118 13.35 20.55 -7.17
CA PRO A 118 12.76 21.86 -7.07
C PRO A 118 12.20 22.19 -8.45
N LEU A 119 10.87 22.34 -8.54
CA LEU A 119 10.22 23.00 -9.67
C LEU A 119 10.82 24.40 -9.72
N ILE A 120 11.80 24.59 -10.60
CA ILE A 120 12.24 25.92 -11.03
C ILE A 120 10.99 26.54 -11.68
N SER A 121 10.30 27.36 -10.91
CA SER A 121 9.26 28.24 -11.42
C SER A 121 9.94 29.29 -12.29
N PRO A 122 9.61 29.44 -13.58
CA PRO A 122 10.16 30.51 -14.39
C PRO A 122 9.47 31.82 -14.00
N SER A 123 9.97 32.51 -12.97
CA SER A 123 9.59 33.89 -12.73
C SER A 123 10.32 34.78 -13.73
N LEU A 124 9.60 35.18 -14.78
CA LEU A 124 9.92 36.33 -15.61
C LEU A 124 10.07 37.58 -14.71
N GLY A 125 11.27 38.14 -14.68
CA GLY A 125 11.59 39.41 -14.04
C GLY A 125 12.81 40.03 -14.73
N PRO A 126 12.69 41.22 -15.33
CA PRO A 126 13.71 41.76 -16.21
C PRO A 126 14.66 42.72 -15.48
N TRP A 127 15.91 42.76 -15.96
CA TRP A 127 16.99 43.74 -15.67
C TRP A 127 17.78 43.59 -14.38
N SER A 128 19.04 43.16 -14.52
CA SER A 128 20.20 43.91 -14.00
C SER A 128 21.52 43.20 -14.34
N HIS A 129 22.22 43.66 -15.38
CA HIS A 129 23.59 44.15 -15.21
C HIS A 129 24.07 44.95 -16.44
N VAL A 130 24.04 46.27 -16.25
CA VAL A 130 25.07 47.27 -16.61
C VAL A 130 26.11 46.88 -17.65
N LEU A 131 26.07 47.56 -18.80
CA LEU A 131 27.28 48.05 -19.47
C LEU A 131 27.08 49.55 -19.74
N GLU A 132 27.77 50.33 -18.93
CA GLU A 132 28.11 51.73 -19.10
C GLU A 132 28.93 51.89 -20.39
N SER A 133 28.51 52.76 -21.31
CA SER A 133 29.32 53.88 -21.82
C SER A 133 28.79 54.47 -23.12
N GLN A 134 28.77 55.80 -23.11
CA GLN A 134 28.99 56.74 -24.20
C GLN A 134 27.94 56.89 -25.31
N GLU A 135 27.20 57.99 -25.15
CA GLU A 135 27.20 59.14 -26.06
C GLU A 135 27.08 58.87 -27.58
N ASN A 136 26.03 59.49 -28.13
CA ASN A 136 26.09 60.46 -29.22
C ASN A 136 25.35 60.08 -30.51
N CYS A 137 24.45 61.00 -30.86
CA CYS A 137 24.12 61.48 -32.19
C CYS A 137 22.94 60.89 -33.00
N VAL A 138 21.88 61.71 -33.00
CA VAL A 138 21.12 62.25 -34.16
C VAL A 138 19.87 61.49 -34.62
N SER A 139 18.73 62.12 -34.36
CA SER A 139 17.47 61.98 -35.10
C SER A 139 17.63 62.46 -36.54
N ASN A 140 17.24 61.63 -37.52
CA ASN A 140 16.02 61.80 -38.32
C ASN A 140 15.88 60.63 -39.31
#